data_AF-A0A3D2NGR3-F1
#
_entry.id   AF-A0A3D2NGR3-F1
#
_cell.length_a   1.000
_cell.length_b   1.000
_cell.length_c   1.000
_cell.angle_alpha   90.00
_cell.angle_beta   90.00
_cell.angle_gamma   90.00
#
_symmetry.space_group_name_H-M   'P 1'
#
loop_
_entity.id
_entity.type
_entity.pdbx_description
1 polymer ?
#
loop_
_entity_poly.entity_id
_entity_poly.type
_entity_poly.pdbx_seq_one_letter_code
_entity_poly.pdbx_strand_id
1 'polypeptide(L)'
;MTVDHENRYPKKFEIHRLEALGDDPYYGLDEARERFADGRLLTVLPGGAATPWSMSVAANTFPFAGTHRFSLTWYTPRRTPLRQVTWETLGDVLVCRDSIDVFYPDGDPGGRVPFAHVITVEQTFAVDGVRQVTLSSPLEDETTVEIVDAEDAALRVPVPGFGDWAAVVAASVPTDEERFGIDTLDTSRAFLDRCIAQGRLADPGEAWRVPFDDRGAFEAATAILDGRAPGQGVVLDRGPVRIIPLAAQGGDGAAQGRDPGEDRRRIARFAGRIRGAFEHHHGAQIHVDLTLRGSDTLAEYATSLRAAGAASAVWWGIGSAGVVLVTTGDAHTGDLALALHVVPLSWVLDRRAHTDGERTTLTWSIGDLSR
;
A
#
# COMPACT_ATOMS: atom_id res chain seq x y z
N MET A 1 -41.78 -11.34 -10.69
CA MET A 1 -40.79 -12.20 -11.37
C MET A 1 -39.85 -11.25 -12.09
N THR A 2 -38.82 -10.79 -11.39
CA THR A 2 -37.98 -9.67 -11.84
C THR A 2 -36.60 -10.25 -12.08
N VAL A 3 -36.39 -10.70 -13.31
CA VAL A 3 -35.12 -11.25 -13.75
C VAL A 3 -34.27 -10.06 -14.21
N ASP A 4 -33.52 -9.49 -13.29
CA ASP A 4 -32.47 -8.51 -13.62
C ASP A 4 -31.17 -9.28 -13.86
N HIS A 5 -30.99 -9.76 -15.09
CA HIS A 5 -29.83 -10.54 -15.56
C HIS A 5 -28.97 -9.72 -16.51
N GLU A 6 -28.51 -8.54 -16.10
CA GLU A 6 -27.63 -7.70 -16.90
C GLU A 6 -26.20 -7.67 -16.34
N ASN A 7 -25.58 -8.83 -16.11
CA ASN A 7 -24.13 -8.90 -15.89
C ASN A 7 -23.52 -10.00 -16.75
N ARG A 8 -22.30 -9.75 -17.25
CA ARG A 8 -21.56 -10.68 -18.12
C ARG A 8 -20.26 -11.09 -17.46
N TYR A 9 -19.83 -12.32 -17.71
CA TYR A 9 -18.70 -12.95 -17.05
C TYR A 9 -17.65 -13.42 -18.07
N PRO A 10 -16.70 -12.55 -18.50
CA PRO A 10 -15.71 -12.92 -19.49
C PRO A 10 -14.83 -14.10 -19.05
N LYS A 11 -14.56 -15.04 -19.96
CA LYS A 11 -13.54 -16.10 -19.77
C LYS A 11 -12.13 -15.52 -19.79
N LYS A 12 -11.93 -14.52 -20.64
CA LYS A 12 -10.71 -13.73 -20.77
C LYS A 12 -11.10 -12.30 -21.06
N PHE A 13 -10.53 -11.35 -20.32
CA PHE A 13 -10.86 -9.94 -20.43
C PHE A 13 -9.61 -9.12 -20.70
N GLU A 14 -9.66 -8.27 -21.73
CA GLU A 14 -8.60 -7.31 -22.02
C GLU A 14 -8.95 -5.96 -21.38
N ILE A 15 -8.33 -5.67 -20.23
CA ILE A 15 -8.66 -4.48 -19.44
C ILE A 15 -8.40 -3.16 -20.18
N HIS A 16 -7.46 -3.12 -21.11
CA HIS A 16 -7.18 -1.91 -21.91
C HIS A 16 -8.26 -1.63 -22.96
N ARG A 17 -8.87 -2.68 -23.50
CA ARG A 17 -9.94 -2.58 -24.50
C ARG A 17 -11.33 -2.68 -23.88
N LEU A 18 -11.42 -3.08 -22.62
CA LEU A 18 -12.68 -3.40 -21.94
C LEU A 18 -13.53 -4.40 -22.72
N GLU A 19 -12.87 -5.39 -23.32
CA GLU A 19 -13.47 -6.36 -24.23
C GLU A 19 -13.22 -7.78 -23.76
N ALA A 20 -14.24 -8.64 -23.90
CA ALA A 20 -14.10 -10.07 -23.72
C ALA A 20 -13.46 -10.68 -24.98
N LEU A 21 -12.56 -11.64 -24.81
CA LEU A 21 -11.78 -12.22 -25.90
C LEU A 21 -12.22 -13.65 -26.24
N GLY A 22 -12.28 -13.98 -27.54
CA GLY A 22 -12.60 -15.31 -28.06
C GLY A 22 -13.97 -15.40 -28.75
N ASP A 23 -14.23 -16.52 -29.44
CA ASP A 23 -15.49 -16.76 -30.17
C ASP A 23 -16.66 -17.11 -29.23
N ASP A 24 -16.33 -17.81 -28.14
CA ASP A 24 -17.15 -18.09 -26.98
C ASP A 24 -16.46 -17.41 -25.77
N PRO A 25 -16.64 -16.08 -25.58
CA PRO A 25 -15.81 -15.29 -24.67
C PRO A 25 -16.42 -15.11 -23.27
N TYR A 26 -17.63 -15.64 -22.99
CA TYR A 26 -18.32 -15.49 -21.71
C TYR A 26 -18.67 -16.85 -21.09
N TYR A 27 -18.53 -16.95 -19.78
CA TYR A 27 -19.04 -18.09 -19.00
C TYR A 27 -20.58 -18.12 -19.02
N GLY A 28 -21.14 -19.34 -18.99
CA GLY A 28 -22.52 -19.53 -18.59
C GLY A 28 -22.72 -19.18 -17.10
N LEU A 29 -23.96 -18.88 -16.69
CA LEU A 29 -24.25 -18.45 -15.31
C LEU A 29 -23.83 -19.49 -14.27
N ASP A 30 -24.05 -20.78 -14.54
CA ASP A 30 -23.71 -21.84 -13.60
C ASP A 30 -22.19 -22.02 -13.46
N GLU A 31 -21.46 -21.95 -14.58
CA GLU A 31 -19.98 -22.00 -14.57
C GLU A 31 -19.40 -20.77 -13.84
N ALA A 32 -19.93 -19.57 -14.09
CA ALA A 32 -19.53 -18.37 -13.38
C ALA A 32 -19.81 -18.45 -11.87
N ARG A 33 -20.95 -19.04 -11.47
CA ARG A 33 -21.31 -19.27 -10.07
C ARG A 33 -20.38 -20.28 -9.41
N GLU A 34 -20.04 -21.37 -10.10
CA GLU A 34 -19.09 -22.37 -9.61
C GLU A 34 -17.70 -21.75 -9.42
N ARG A 35 -17.22 -20.95 -10.37
CA ARG A 35 -15.95 -20.23 -10.24
C ARG A 35 -15.94 -19.28 -9.04
N PHE A 36 -17.03 -18.54 -8.83
CA PHE A 36 -17.18 -17.68 -7.65
C PHE A 36 -17.10 -18.50 -6.36
N ALA A 37 -17.87 -19.58 -6.25
CA ALA A 37 -17.86 -20.45 -5.07
C ALA A 37 -16.49 -21.09 -4.81
N ASP A 38 -15.79 -21.47 -5.87
CA ASP A 38 -14.43 -22.03 -5.81
C ASP A 38 -13.35 -20.98 -5.49
N GLY A 39 -13.70 -19.70 -5.39
CA GLY A 39 -12.75 -18.63 -5.17
C GLY A 39 -11.86 -18.31 -6.38
N ARG A 40 -12.18 -18.83 -7.57
CA ARG A 40 -11.42 -18.55 -8.79
C ARG A 40 -11.70 -17.12 -9.25
N LEU A 41 -10.69 -16.51 -9.88
CA LEU A 41 -10.85 -15.17 -10.47
C LEU A 41 -12.05 -15.16 -11.42
N LEU A 42 -12.93 -14.21 -11.19
CA LEU A 42 -14.13 -13.91 -11.96
C LEU A 42 -14.13 -12.42 -12.32
N THR A 43 -14.23 -12.11 -13.60
CA THR A 43 -14.49 -10.75 -14.05
C THR A 43 -15.99 -10.57 -14.25
N VAL A 44 -16.51 -9.42 -13.82
CA VAL A 44 -17.92 -9.03 -13.93
C VAL A 44 -17.98 -7.71 -14.69
N LEU A 45 -18.82 -7.67 -15.72
CA LEU A 45 -19.12 -6.47 -16.51
C LEU A 45 -20.62 -6.18 -16.45
N PRO A 46 -21.03 -4.90 -16.53
CA PRO A 46 -22.43 -4.57 -16.70
C PRO A 46 -22.98 -5.14 -18.01
N GLY A 47 -24.28 -5.41 -18.00
CA GLY A 47 -25.07 -5.72 -19.17
C GLY A 47 -25.26 -4.47 -20.01
N GLY A 48 -25.39 -4.68 -21.33
CA GLY A 48 -25.46 -3.60 -22.30
C GLY A 48 -24.18 -3.41 -23.13
N ALA A 49 -24.24 -2.48 -24.08
CA ALA A 49 -23.15 -2.24 -25.02
C ALA A 49 -22.00 -1.42 -24.42
N ALA A 50 -22.29 -0.56 -23.43
CA ALA A 50 -21.28 0.23 -22.73
C ALA A 50 -20.73 -0.54 -21.52
N THR A 51 -19.45 -0.32 -21.22
CA THR A 51 -18.75 -0.88 -20.05
C THR A 51 -18.30 0.27 -19.14
N PRO A 52 -19.22 0.96 -18.45
CA PRO A 52 -18.87 2.07 -17.55
C PRO A 52 -18.03 1.63 -16.35
N TRP A 53 -18.06 0.33 -16.02
CA TRP A 53 -17.22 -0.25 -14.98
C TRP A 53 -16.85 -1.69 -15.30
N SER A 54 -15.80 -2.19 -14.66
CA SER A 54 -15.44 -3.61 -14.63
C SER A 54 -15.09 -3.98 -13.20
N MET A 55 -15.45 -5.19 -12.77
CA MET A 55 -15.08 -5.72 -11.47
C MET A 55 -14.33 -7.04 -11.61
N SER A 56 -13.26 -7.21 -10.85
CA SER A 56 -12.60 -8.49 -10.64
C SER A 56 -12.90 -9.00 -9.23
N VAL A 57 -13.33 -10.24 -9.12
CA VAL A 57 -13.59 -10.94 -7.87
C VAL A 57 -12.62 -12.11 -7.78
N ALA A 58 -11.81 -12.17 -6.73
CA ALA A 58 -10.86 -13.26 -6.51
C ALA A 58 -10.93 -13.72 -5.05
N ALA A 59 -10.60 -14.99 -4.79
CA ALA A 59 -10.30 -15.38 -3.42
C ALA A 59 -9.10 -14.59 -2.90
N ASN A 60 -9.17 -14.21 -1.64
CA ASN A 60 -8.07 -13.65 -0.90
C ASN A 60 -7.06 -14.77 -0.63
N THR A 61 -5.89 -14.70 -1.25
CA THR A 61 -4.83 -15.66 -1.03
C THR A 61 -3.98 -15.20 0.14
N PHE A 62 -4.26 -15.75 1.33
CA PHE A 62 -3.47 -15.62 2.57
C PHE A 62 -3.39 -14.18 3.17
N PRO A 63 -3.51 -13.99 4.49
CA PRO A 63 -3.78 -14.96 5.55
C PRO A 63 -5.28 -15.33 5.71
N PHE A 64 -6.17 -14.75 4.90
CA PHE A 64 -7.64 -14.90 5.03
C PHE A 64 -8.25 -15.81 3.95
N ALA A 65 -7.72 -17.03 3.81
CA ALA A 65 -8.26 -18.01 2.86
C ALA A 65 -9.77 -18.22 3.09
N GLY A 66 -10.58 -18.07 2.04
CA GLY A 66 -12.05 -18.15 2.10
C GLY A 66 -12.78 -16.81 2.09
N THR A 67 -12.07 -15.68 2.01
CA THR A 67 -12.66 -14.35 1.78
C THR A 67 -12.52 -13.91 0.32
N HIS A 68 -13.41 -13.04 -0.17
CA HIS A 68 -13.30 -12.49 -1.52
C HIS A 68 -12.71 -11.07 -1.49
N ARG A 69 -11.85 -10.77 -2.46
CA ARG A 69 -11.43 -9.42 -2.80
C ARG A 69 -12.15 -8.98 -4.07
N PHE A 70 -12.75 -7.81 -4.02
CA PHE A 70 -13.45 -7.18 -5.15
C PHE A 70 -12.66 -5.97 -5.57
N SER A 71 -12.31 -5.85 -6.85
CA SER A 71 -11.60 -4.70 -7.40
C SER A 71 -12.42 -4.13 -8.54
N LEU A 72 -13.03 -2.97 -8.32
CA LEU A 72 -13.84 -2.24 -9.29
C LEU A 72 -13.02 -1.13 -9.93
N THR A 73 -13.22 -0.93 -11.22
CA THR A 73 -12.72 0.26 -11.94
C THR A 73 -13.85 0.88 -12.73
N TRP A 74 -14.02 2.19 -12.62
CA TRP A 74 -14.96 3.01 -13.40
C TRP A 74 -14.23 3.69 -14.56
N TYR A 75 -14.93 3.88 -15.68
CA TYR A 75 -14.37 4.42 -16.90
C TYR A 75 -15.27 5.48 -17.53
N THR A 76 -14.67 6.37 -18.32
CA THR A 76 -15.41 7.21 -19.29
C THR A 76 -15.98 6.35 -20.43
N PRO A 77 -16.89 6.89 -21.25
CA PRO A 77 -17.31 6.24 -22.50
C PRO A 77 -16.14 5.93 -23.46
N ARG A 78 -15.03 6.67 -23.36
CA ARG A 78 -13.79 6.41 -24.11
C ARG A 78 -12.83 5.45 -23.42
N ARG A 79 -13.27 4.74 -22.38
CA ARG A 79 -12.51 3.69 -21.67
C ARG A 79 -11.34 4.24 -20.85
N THR A 80 -11.36 5.52 -20.52
CA THR A 80 -10.37 6.14 -19.62
C THR A 80 -10.76 5.86 -18.17
N PRO A 81 -9.88 5.27 -17.33
CA PRO A 81 -10.18 5.05 -15.92
C PRO A 81 -10.48 6.35 -15.17
N LEU A 82 -11.50 6.35 -14.31
CA LEU A 82 -11.84 7.50 -13.45
C LEU A 82 -11.53 7.22 -11.99
N ARG A 83 -11.87 6.00 -11.55
CA ARG A 83 -11.70 5.57 -10.17
C ARG A 83 -11.49 4.07 -10.11
N GLN A 84 -10.63 3.63 -9.20
CA GLN A 84 -10.47 2.23 -8.84
C GLN A 84 -10.75 2.05 -7.35
N VAL A 85 -11.54 1.04 -6.98
CA VAL A 85 -11.89 0.76 -5.58
C VAL A 85 -11.65 -0.72 -5.28
N THR A 86 -10.98 -1.00 -4.16
CA THR A 86 -10.78 -2.37 -3.65
C THR A 86 -11.58 -2.57 -2.39
N TRP A 87 -12.34 -3.68 -2.35
CA TRP A 87 -13.07 -4.15 -1.19
C TRP A 87 -12.55 -5.52 -0.77
N GLU A 88 -12.53 -5.77 0.53
CA GLU A 88 -12.16 -7.07 1.10
C GLU A 88 -13.23 -7.51 2.09
N THR A 89 -13.54 -8.81 2.12
CA THR A 89 -14.43 -9.38 3.14
C THR A 89 -13.76 -9.36 4.51
N LEU A 90 -14.52 -8.90 5.51
CA LEU A 90 -14.21 -8.98 6.93
C LEU A 90 -15.46 -9.47 7.66
N GLY A 91 -15.47 -10.76 8.03
CA GLY A 91 -16.68 -11.38 8.57
C GLY A 91 -17.79 -11.43 7.53
N ASP A 92 -18.93 -10.82 7.84
CA ASP A 92 -20.15 -10.75 7.02
C ASP A 92 -20.28 -9.43 6.22
N VAL A 93 -19.29 -8.56 6.30
CA VAL A 93 -19.25 -7.28 5.56
C VAL A 93 -18.06 -7.22 4.60
N LEU A 94 -18.22 -6.50 3.49
CA LEU A 94 -17.10 -5.94 2.76
C LEU A 94 -16.71 -4.62 3.39
N VAL A 95 -15.39 -4.43 3.55
CA VAL A 95 -14.80 -3.15 3.92
C VAL A 95 -14.04 -2.61 2.72
N CYS A 96 -14.22 -1.33 2.41
CA CYS A 96 -13.35 -0.66 1.45
C CYS A 96 -11.94 -0.66 2.03
N ARG A 97 -10.96 -1.00 1.20
CA ARG A 97 -9.54 -0.99 1.59
C ARG A 97 -8.78 0.09 0.88
N ASP A 98 -9.15 0.37 -0.38
CA ASP A 98 -8.47 1.33 -1.22
C ASP A 98 -9.44 2.01 -2.18
N SER A 99 -9.27 3.31 -2.38
CA SER A 99 -9.85 4.02 -3.52
C SER A 99 -8.81 4.92 -4.16
N ILE A 100 -8.68 4.86 -5.48
CA ILE A 100 -7.79 5.70 -6.27
C ILE A 100 -8.66 6.50 -7.23
N ASP A 101 -8.71 7.82 -7.05
CA ASP A 101 -9.35 8.75 -7.97
C ASP A 101 -8.30 9.33 -8.91
N VAL A 102 -8.57 9.32 -10.23
CA VAL A 102 -7.60 9.72 -11.27
C VAL A 102 -8.07 11.00 -11.96
N PHE A 103 -7.12 11.90 -12.22
CA PHE A 103 -7.32 13.18 -12.88
C PHE A 103 -6.26 13.38 -13.99
N TYR A 104 -6.68 13.94 -15.12
CA TYR A 104 -5.93 13.98 -16.37
C TYR A 104 -5.66 15.44 -16.81
N PRO A 105 -4.47 16.00 -16.53
CA PRO A 105 -4.15 17.38 -16.87
C PRO A 105 -4.16 17.66 -18.38
N ASP A 106 -3.80 16.66 -19.19
CA ASP A 106 -3.75 16.78 -20.66
C ASP A 106 -5.09 16.50 -21.36
N GLY A 107 -6.19 16.37 -20.59
CA GLY A 107 -7.51 16.03 -21.11
C GLY A 107 -7.74 14.53 -21.25
N ASP A 108 -8.90 14.11 -21.80
CA ASP A 108 -9.27 12.70 -21.90
C ASP A 108 -8.40 11.94 -22.93
N PRO A 109 -7.50 11.02 -22.50
CA PRO A 109 -6.63 10.27 -23.40
C PRO A 109 -7.36 9.19 -24.20
N GLY A 110 -8.61 8.86 -23.86
CA GLY A 110 -9.35 7.74 -24.45
C GLY A 110 -8.76 6.36 -24.12
N GLY A 111 -8.20 6.20 -22.93
CA GLY A 111 -7.59 4.95 -22.48
C GLY A 111 -6.79 5.10 -21.19
N ARG A 112 -6.06 4.04 -20.81
CA ARG A 112 -5.21 4.05 -19.62
C ARG A 112 -3.87 4.71 -19.90
N VAL A 113 -3.49 5.64 -19.03
CA VAL A 113 -2.16 6.25 -18.97
C VAL A 113 -1.46 5.74 -17.69
N PRO A 114 -0.13 5.55 -17.67
CA PRO A 114 0.60 5.23 -16.44
C PRO A 114 0.33 6.26 -15.34
N PHE A 115 0.18 5.82 -14.09
CA PHE A 115 -0.09 6.72 -12.96
C PHE A 115 0.98 7.78 -12.76
N ALA A 116 2.23 7.50 -13.12
CA ALA A 116 3.32 8.48 -13.07
C ALA A 116 3.13 9.71 -13.98
N HIS A 117 2.17 9.67 -14.92
CA HIS A 117 1.90 10.78 -15.85
C HIS A 117 0.54 11.45 -15.59
N VAL A 118 -0.17 11.09 -14.53
CA VAL A 118 -1.48 11.63 -14.19
C VAL A 118 -1.53 11.96 -12.71
N ILE A 119 -2.53 12.73 -12.29
CA ILE A 119 -2.71 13.08 -10.89
C ILE A 119 -3.62 12.03 -10.26
N THR A 120 -3.25 11.52 -9.09
CA THR A 120 -4.05 10.53 -8.36
C THR A 120 -4.25 10.94 -6.92
N VAL A 121 -5.48 10.80 -6.42
CA VAL A 121 -5.79 10.83 -4.99
C VAL A 121 -6.10 9.41 -4.54
N GLU A 122 -5.13 8.75 -3.90
CA GLU A 122 -5.27 7.44 -3.29
C GLU A 122 -5.71 7.58 -1.83
N GLN A 123 -6.62 6.73 -1.40
CA GLN A 123 -7.11 6.65 -0.04
C GLN A 123 -7.06 5.19 0.41
N THR A 124 -6.31 4.90 1.47
CA THR A 124 -6.24 3.57 2.08
C THR A 124 -6.99 3.60 3.42
N PHE A 125 -7.92 2.68 3.57
CA PHE A 125 -8.83 2.61 4.72
C PHE A 125 -8.48 1.43 5.62
N ALA A 126 -8.32 1.72 6.91
CA ALA A 126 -8.20 0.72 7.95
C ALA A 126 -9.53 0.60 8.70
N VAL A 127 -9.77 -0.58 9.30
CA VAL A 127 -11.07 -0.87 9.91
C VAL A 127 -11.24 -0.24 11.29
N ASP A 128 -10.14 0.28 11.85
CA ASP A 128 -10.05 1.01 13.11
C ASP A 128 -10.24 2.54 12.95
N GLY A 129 -10.72 2.99 11.79
CA GLY A 129 -11.03 4.41 11.53
C GLY A 129 -9.81 5.26 11.17
N VAL A 130 -8.64 4.64 11.00
CA VAL A 130 -7.44 5.28 10.44
C VAL A 130 -7.45 5.21 8.92
N ARG A 131 -7.04 6.30 8.29
CA ARG A 131 -7.24 6.51 6.86
C ARG A 131 -6.10 7.34 6.27
N GLN A 132 -5.30 6.73 5.41
CA GLN A 132 -4.21 7.44 4.73
C GLN A 132 -4.74 8.03 3.42
N VAL A 133 -4.44 9.30 3.15
CA VAL A 133 -4.75 9.95 1.86
C VAL A 133 -3.46 10.46 1.24
N THR A 134 -3.26 10.14 -0.02
CA THR A 134 -2.06 10.48 -0.80
C THR A 134 -2.47 11.15 -2.11
N LEU A 135 -1.96 12.35 -2.35
CA LEU A 135 -2.01 13.04 -3.64
C LEU A 135 -0.65 12.88 -4.32
N SER A 136 -0.61 12.16 -5.43
CA SER A 136 0.57 12.01 -6.28
C SER A 136 0.33 12.75 -7.59
N SER A 137 1.34 13.48 -8.07
CA SER A 137 1.24 14.32 -9.26
C SER A 137 2.57 14.35 -10.02
N PRO A 138 2.57 14.40 -11.37
CA PRO A 138 3.77 14.69 -12.13
C PRO A 138 4.19 16.18 -12.05
N LEU A 139 3.32 17.05 -11.52
CA LEU A 139 3.49 18.50 -11.50
C LEU A 139 4.05 19.01 -10.16
N GLU A 140 3.97 18.22 -9.09
CA GLU A 140 4.38 18.59 -7.74
C GLU A 140 4.79 17.38 -6.90
N ASP A 141 5.42 17.66 -5.77
CA ASP A 141 5.81 16.63 -4.81
C ASP A 141 4.59 15.93 -4.22
N GLU A 142 4.75 14.63 -3.92
CA GLU A 142 3.69 13.84 -3.30
C GLU A 142 3.31 14.42 -1.93
N THR A 143 2.01 14.51 -1.67
CA THR A 143 1.48 14.85 -0.36
C THR A 143 0.80 13.63 0.23
N THR A 144 1.27 13.16 1.39
CA THR A 144 0.62 12.09 2.15
C THR A 144 0.22 12.59 3.53
N VAL A 145 -1.02 12.35 3.92
CA VAL A 145 -1.54 12.64 5.26
C VAL A 145 -2.24 11.43 5.86
N GLU A 146 -2.25 11.37 7.18
CA GLU A 146 -3.03 10.41 7.94
C GLU A 146 -4.21 11.12 8.59
N ILE A 147 -5.38 10.53 8.45
CA ILE A 147 -6.64 10.96 9.04
C ILE A 147 -7.06 9.91 10.06
N VAL A 148 -7.50 10.36 11.22
CA VAL A 148 -8.09 9.55 12.29
C VAL A 148 -9.55 9.98 12.50
N ASP A 149 -10.29 9.15 13.23
CA ASP A 149 -11.70 9.37 13.55
C ASP A 149 -12.59 9.55 12.31
N ALA A 150 -12.22 8.94 11.17
CA ALA A 150 -12.98 9.02 9.94
C ALA A 150 -14.27 8.18 10.03
N GLU A 151 -15.43 8.80 9.77
CA GLU A 151 -16.70 8.07 9.75
C GLU A 151 -16.91 7.36 8.41
N ASP A 152 -16.72 6.04 8.42
CA ASP A 152 -16.60 5.24 7.20
C ASP A 152 -17.82 4.31 6.97
N ALA A 153 -19.02 4.69 7.45
CA ALA A 153 -20.22 3.86 7.30
C ALA A 153 -20.54 3.53 5.82
N ALA A 154 -20.27 4.47 4.89
CA ALA A 154 -20.42 4.27 3.45
C ALA A 154 -19.37 3.33 2.84
N LEU A 155 -18.31 3.00 3.58
CA LEU A 155 -17.21 2.12 3.18
C LEU A 155 -17.34 0.72 3.75
N ARG A 156 -18.56 0.37 4.19
CA ARG A 156 -18.96 -0.96 4.62
C ARG A 156 -20.24 -1.35 3.89
N VAL A 157 -20.23 -2.49 3.21
CA VAL A 157 -21.42 -3.03 2.54
C VAL A 157 -21.58 -4.52 2.88
N PRO A 158 -22.79 -5.09 2.84
CA PRO A 158 -22.95 -6.53 3.01
C PRO A 158 -22.13 -7.32 1.98
N VAL A 159 -21.63 -8.50 2.34
CA VAL A 159 -20.97 -9.39 1.37
C VAL A 159 -21.97 -9.80 0.30
N PRO A 160 -21.75 -9.46 -0.99
CA PRO A 160 -22.69 -9.76 -2.04
C PRO A 160 -22.70 -11.26 -2.34
N GLY A 161 -23.89 -11.84 -2.49
CA GLY A 161 -24.05 -13.14 -3.10
C GLY A 161 -23.71 -13.09 -4.61
N PHE A 162 -23.50 -14.24 -5.24
CA PHE A 162 -23.26 -14.30 -6.68
C PHE A 162 -24.40 -13.61 -7.45
N GLY A 163 -24.04 -12.56 -8.22
CA GLY A 163 -24.98 -11.78 -9.02
C GLY A 163 -25.54 -10.54 -8.31
N ASP A 164 -25.39 -10.41 -6.99
CA ASP A 164 -25.90 -9.28 -6.20
C ASP A 164 -24.87 -8.14 -6.08
N TRP A 165 -24.37 -7.68 -7.22
CA TRP A 165 -23.25 -6.73 -7.26
C TRP A 165 -23.65 -5.28 -7.00
N ALA A 166 -24.96 -4.99 -6.94
CA ALA A 166 -25.47 -3.62 -6.97
C ALA A 166 -24.93 -2.75 -5.82
N ALA A 167 -24.89 -3.28 -4.59
CA ALA A 167 -24.44 -2.51 -3.43
C ALA A 167 -22.96 -2.12 -3.53
N VAL A 168 -22.08 -3.06 -3.89
CA VAL A 168 -20.63 -2.80 -4.03
C VAL A 168 -20.34 -1.87 -5.22
N VAL A 169 -21.08 -2.00 -6.32
CA VAL A 169 -20.97 -1.11 -7.48
C VAL A 169 -21.39 0.31 -7.09
N ALA A 170 -22.55 0.47 -6.45
CA ALA A 170 -23.07 1.77 -6.01
C ALA A 170 -22.13 2.49 -5.03
N ALA A 171 -21.58 1.76 -4.05
CA ALA A 171 -20.63 2.31 -3.09
C ALA A 171 -19.27 2.69 -3.72
N SER A 172 -18.99 2.24 -4.95
CA SER A 172 -17.73 2.50 -5.66
C SER A 172 -17.82 3.62 -6.70
N VAL A 173 -19.01 4.21 -6.91
CA VAL A 173 -19.24 5.24 -7.94
C VAL A 173 -18.28 6.42 -7.71
N PRO A 174 -17.60 6.93 -8.77
CA PRO A 174 -16.77 8.11 -8.64
C PRO A 174 -17.60 9.33 -8.26
N THR A 175 -17.03 10.20 -7.42
CA THR A 175 -17.62 11.53 -7.21
C THR A 175 -17.62 12.31 -8.52
N ASP A 176 -18.61 13.18 -8.67
CA ASP A 176 -18.73 14.09 -9.80
C ASP A 176 -17.66 15.17 -9.67
N GLU A 177 -16.56 14.99 -10.41
CA GLU A 177 -15.38 15.86 -10.39
C GLU A 177 -14.99 16.21 -11.81
N GLU A 178 -14.47 17.42 -12.01
CA GLU A 178 -13.82 17.78 -13.26
C GLU A 178 -12.43 17.11 -13.35
N ARG A 179 -12.39 15.96 -14.01
CA ARG A 179 -11.20 15.08 -14.08
C ARG A 179 -10.33 15.29 -15.30
N PHE A 180 -10.64 16.27 -16.16
CA PHE A 180 -9.94 16.46 -17.43
C PHE A 180 -9.60 17.93 -17.65
N GLY A 181 -8.37 18.21 -18.05
CA GLY A 181 -7.92 19.54 -18.45
C GLY A 181 -7.01 20.22 -17.42
N ILE A 182 -6.64 21.46 -17.74
CA ILE A 182 -5.56 22.19 -17.08
C ILE A 182 -5.81 22.47 -15.59
N ASP A 183 -7.08 22.59 -15.18
CA ASP A 183 -7.47 22.92 -13.80
C ASP A 183 -7.58 21.68 -12.89
N THR A 184 -7.27 20.48 -13.42
CA THR A 184 -7.38 19.22 -12.66
C THR A 184 -6.50 19.15 -11.43
N LEU A 185 -5.38 19.88 -11.39
CA LEU A 185 -4.56 19.96 -10.19
C LEU A 185 -5.33 20.63 -9.04
N ASP A 186 -5.95 21.77 -9.30
CA ASP A 186 -6.76 22.48 -8.29
C ASP A 186 -7.99 21.66 -7.89
N THR A 187 -8.66 21.01 -8.86
CA THR A 187 -9.78 20.09 -8.57
C THR A 187 -9.33 18.92 -7.69
N SER A 188 -8.18 18.31 -7.99
CA SER A 188 -7.66 17.18 -7.19
C SER A 188 -7.27 17.59 -5.78
N ARG A 189 -6.75 18.81 -5.58
CA ARG A 189 -6.47 19.39 -4.25
C ARG A 189 -7.74 19.68 -3.47
N ALA A 190 -8.75 20.26 -4.12
CA ALA A 190 -10.05 20.46 -3.49
C ALA A 190 -10.71 19.10 -3.12
N PHE A 191 -10.51 18.06 -3.93
CA PHE A 191 -10.95 16.70 -3.61
C PHE A 191 -10.16 16.11 -2.43
N LEU A 192 -8.84 16.25 -2.39
CA LEU A 192 -7.98 15.90 -1.25
C LEU A 192 -8.49 16.56 0.04
N ASP A 193 -8.73 17.87 0.03
CA ASP A 193 -9.20 18.63 1.18
C ASP A 193 -10.56 18.12 1.68
N ARG A 194 -11.47 17.78 0.75
CA ARG A 194 -12.76 17.15 1.13
C ARG A 194 -12.56 15.78 1.76
N CYS A 195 -11.59 15.00 1.32
CA CYS A 195 -11.26 13.72 1.93
C CYS A 195 -10.70 13.91 3.35
N ILE A 196 -9.80 14.89 3.53
CA ILE A 196 -9.24 15.27 4.84
C ILE A 196 -10.35 15.70 5.80
N ALA A 197 -11.31 16.48 5.32
CA ALA A 197 -12.42 16.99 6.12
C ALA A 197 -13.40 15.91 6.64
N GLN A 198 -13.26 14.64 6.22
CA GLN A 198 -14.08 13.53 6.72
C GLN A 198 -13.61 12.97 8.07
N GLY A 199 -12.50 13.47 8.59
CA GLY A 199 -12.00 13.16 9.93
C GLY A 199 -11.09 14.26 10.44
N ARG A 200 -10.13 13.89 11.28
CA ARG A 200 -9.11 14.77 11.84
C ARG A 200 -7.72 14.36 11.33
N LEU A 201 -6.86 15.32 11.01
CA LEU A 201 -5.44 15.01 10.78
C LEU A 201 -4.80 14.43 12.04
N ALA A 202 -4.11 13.29 11.90
CA ALA A 202 -3.38 12.67 13.00
C ALA A 202 -2.29 13.62 13.50
N ASP A 203 -2.13 13.72 14.83
CA ASP A 203 -0.99 14.44 15.40
C ASP A 203 0.30 13.65 15.13
N PRO A 204 1.48 14.28 15.04
CA PRO A 204 2.74 13.58 14.76
C PRO A 204 3.07 12.41 15.70
N GLY A 205 2.60 12.46 16.95
CA GLY A 205 2.78 11.38 17.93
C GLY A 205 1.76 10.24 17.80
N GLU A 206 0.65 10.49 17.10
CA GLU A 206 -0.38 9.49 16.78
C GLU A 206 -0.08 8.84 15.42
N ALA A 207 0.40 9.61 14.44
CA ALA A 207 0.70 9.11 13.10
C ALA A 207 1.63 7.89 13.16
N TRP A 208 1.23 6.78 12.52
CA TRP A 208 2.06 5.57 12.53
C TRP A 208 3.22 5.66 11.53
N ARG A 209 3.17 6.64 10.62
CA ARG A 209 4.17 6.85 9.56
C ARG A 209 4.97 8.13 9.81
N VAL A 210 6.29 8.03 9.68
CA VAL A 210 7.17 9.21 9.56
C VAL A 210 6.93 9.83 8.19
N PRO A 211 6.92 11.18 8.01
CA PRO A 211 6.60 11.82 6.74
C PRO A 211 7.66 11.57 5.65
N PHE A 212 7.68 10.36 5.13
CA PHE A 212 8.42 9.89 3.97
C PHE A 212 7.44 9.15 3.06
N ASP A 213 7.33 9.58 1.80
CA ASP A 213 6.82 8.71 0.75
C ASP A 213 7.83 7.56 0.47
N ASP A 214 7.44 6.56 -0.32
CA ASP A 214 8.36 5.47 -0.66
C ASP A 214 9.55 5.94 -1.48
N ARG A 215 9.33 6.93 -2.36
CA ARG A 215 10.38 7.64 -3.09
C ARG A 215 11.35 8.39 -2.17
N GLY A 216 10.84 9.14 -1.21
CA GLY A 216 11.63 9.93 -0.25
C GLY A 216 12.48 9.04 0.65
N ALA A 217 11.98 7.87 1.03
CA ALA A 217 12.77 6.87 1.75
C ALA A 217 13.96 6.36 0.90
N PHE A 218 13.73 6.11 -0.39
CA PHE A 218 14.79 5.75 -1.34
C PHE A 218 15.79 6.90 -1.52
N GLU A 219 15.31 8.12 -1.78
CA GLU A 219 16.15 9.30 -1.95
C GLU A 219 16.97 9.64 -0.69
N ALA A 220 16.40 9.43 0.50
CA ALA A 220 17.12 9.57 1.76
C ALA A 220 18.25 8.54 1.89
N ALA A 221 17.99 7.28 1.55
CA ALA A 221 19.03 6.25 1.54
C ALA A 221 20.14 6.61 0.53
N THR A 222 19.80 7.02 -0.69
CA THR A 222 20.76 7.46 -1.71
C THR A 222 21.57 8.68 -1.25
N ALA A 223 20.92 9.67 -0.63
CA ALA A 223 21.62 10.85 -0.10
C ALA A 223 22.69 10.45 0.93
N ILE A 224 22.35 9.56 1.87
CA ILE A 224 23.31 9.05 2.87
C ILE A 224 24.48 8.33 2.20
N LEU A 225 24.21 7.50 1.19
CA LEU A 225 25.23 6.78 0.43
C LEU A 225 26.20 7.72 -0.29
N ASP A 226 25.69 8.86 -0.77
CA ASP A 226 26.49 9.91 -1.41
C ASP A 226 27.21 10.83 -0.41
N GLY A 227 27.09 10.59 0.90
CA GLY A 227 27.65 11.45 1.95
C GLY A 227 26.92 12.80 2.08
N ARG A 228 25.68 12.89 1.61
CA ARG A 228 24.81 14.07 1.71
C ARG A 228 23.79 13.89 2.83
N ALA A 229 23.32 15.01 3.38
CA ALA A 229 22.15 14.99 4.26
C ALA A 229 20.88 14.72 3.42
N PRO A 230 19.94 13.89 3.89
CA PRO A 230 18.63 13.77 3.26
C PRO A 230 17.88 15.09 3.25
N GLY A 231 17.08 15.33 2.21
CA GLY A 231 16.25 16.53 2.10
C GLY A 231 15.03 16.54 3.02
N GLN A 232 14.60 15.35 3.48
CA GLN A 232 13.42 15.15 4.33
C GLN A 232 13.69 14.10 5.41
N GLY A 233 12.92 14.21 6.50
CA GLY A 233 12.87 13.27 7.62
C GLY A 233 14.11 13.24 8.53
N VAL A 234 14.06 12.36 9.53
CA VAL A 234 15.09 12.22 10.57
C VAL A 234 15.97 11.03 10.25
N VAL A 235 17.29 11.18 10.43
CA VAL A 235 18.25 10.06 10.38
C VAL A 235 18.88 9.90 11.74
N LEU A 236 18.81 8.71 12.31
CA LEU A 236 19.46 8.40 13.58
C LEU A 236 20.90 7.94 13.33
N ASP A 237 21.85 8.65 13.93
CA ASP A 237 23.26 8.27 13.99
C ASP A 237 23.48 7.18 15.05
N ARG A 238 24.00 6.02 14.64
CA ARG A 238 24.46 4.95 15.53
C ARG A 238 25.88 4.50 15.15
N GLY A 239 26.76 5.45 14.83
CA GLY A 239 28.14 5.19 14.40
C GLY A 239 28.20 4.63 12.98
N PRO A 240 28.61 3.36 12.78
CA PRO A 240 28.68 2.74 11.45
C PRO A 240 27.31 2.52 10.80
N VAL A 241 26.22 2.67 11.56
CA VAL A 241 24.85 2.53 11.04
C VAL A 241 24.16 3.89 11.00
N ARG A 242 23.46 4.15 9.88
CA ARG A 242 22.47 5.21 9.75
C ARG A 242 21.10 4.56 9.69
N ILE A 243 20.20 4.93 10.59
CA ILE A 243 18.82 4.42 10.60
C ILE A 243 17.93 5.53 10.04
N ILE A 244 17.10 5.18 9.07
CA ILE A 244 16.02 6.02 8.53
C ILE A 244 14.69 5.43 9.06
N PRO A 245 14.14 5.99 10.14
CA PRO A 245 12.79 5.67 10.62
C PRO A 245 11.75 5.90 9.52
N LEU A 246 10.93 4.88 9.24
CA LEU A 246 9.88 4.97 8.22
C LEU A 246 8.49 4.95 8.83
N ALA A 247 8.25 4.06 9.79
CA ALA A 247 6.98 3.93 10.47
C ALA A 247 7.19 3.30 11.85
N ALA A 248 6.38 3.67 12.82
CA ALA A 248 6.31 3.04 14.13
C ALA A 248 4.88 3.17 14.65
N GLN A 249 4.40 2.18 15.39
CA GLN A 249 3.21 2.37 16.21
C GLN A 249 3.46 3.56 17.15
N GLY A 250 2.54 4.53 17.11
CA GLY A 250 2.54 5.66 18.04
C GLY A 250 2.47 5.16 19.49
N GLY A 251 3.05 5.92 20.42
CA GLY A 251 3.09 5.54 21.84
C GLY A 251 1.70 5.26 22.42
N ASP A 252 1.59 4.15 23.15
CA ASP A 252 0.38 3.57 23.74
C ASP A 252 -0.70 3.07 22.74
N GLY A 253 -0.31 2.16 21.84
CA GLY A 253 -1.24 1.46 20.93
C GLY A 253 -2.43 0.78 21.62
N ALA A 254 -2.33 0.44 22.91
CA ALA A 254 -3.44 -0.10 23.71
C ALA A 254 -4.41 0.97 24.25
N ALA A 255 -3.99 2.23 24.37
CA ALA A 255 -4.82 3.32 24.90
C ALA A 255 -5.69 4.00 23.83
N GLN A 256 -5.34 3.85 22.54
CA GLN A 256 -5.98 4.58 21.42
C GLN A 256 -7.02 3.75 20.64
N GLY A 257 -7.39 2.55 21.10
CA GLY A 257 -8.39 1.72 20.42
C GLY A 257 -7.99 1.21 19.02
N ARG A 258 -6.69 1.21 18.71
CA ARG A 258 -6.15 0.71 17.43
C ARG A 258 -6.24 -0.80 17.34
N ASP A 259 -6.44 -1.32 16.13
CA ASP A 259 -6.44 -2.75 15.86
C ASP A 259 -5.01 -3.23 15.53
N PRO A 260 -4.40 -4.15 16.32
CA PRO A 260 -3.06 -4.67 16.03
C PRO A 260 -2.94 -5.37 14.67
N GLY A 261 -4.05 -5.93 14.15
CA GLY A 261 -4.11 -6.51 12.82
C GLY A 261 -3.92 -5.43 11.73
N GLU A 262 -4.60 -4.29 11.89
CA GLU A 262 -4.46 -3.14 10.98
C GLU A 262 -3.09 -2.48 11.08
N ASP A 263 -2.50 -2.34 12.26
CA ASP A 263 -1.13 -1.83 12.38
C ASP A 263 -0.12 -2.72 11.64
N ARG A 264 -0.25 -4.04 11.80
CA ARG A 264 0.57 -5.00 11.06
C ARG A 264 0.34 -4.88 9.55
N ARG A 265 -0.91 -4.70 9.11
CA ARG A 265 -1.27 -4.52 7.69
C ARG A 265 -0.66 -3.25 7.11
N ARG A 266 -0.75 -2.12 7.83
CA ARG A 266 -0.20 -0.82 7.45
C ARG A 266 1.31 -0.89 7.26
N ILE A 267 2.04 -1.42 8.25
CA ILE A 267 3.49 -1.60 8.16
C ILE A 267 3.88 -2.56 7.04
N ALA A 268 3.19 -3.70 6.90
CA ALA A 268 3.48 -4.66 5.83
C ALA A 268 3.26 -4.07 4.42
N ARG A 269 2.18 -3.30 4.23
CA ARG A 269 1.90 -2.60 2.96
C ARG A 269 3.00 -1.59 2.64
N PHE A 270 3.39 -0.78 3.63
CA PHE A 270 4.43 0.22 3.41
C PHE A 270 5.80 -0.42 3.13
N ALA A 271 6.18 -1.44 3.91
CA ALA A 271 7.37 -2.25 3.65
C ALA A 271 7.34 -2.85 2.23
N GLY A 272 6.18 -3.30 1.75
CA GLY A 272 5.99 -3.79 0.38
C GLY A 272 6.27 -2.73 -0.68
N ARG A 273 5.80 -1.49 -0.49
CA ARG A 273 6.11 -0.35 -1.40
C ARG A 273 7.60 -0.05 -1.44
N ILE A 274 8.23 0.06 -0.27
CA ILE A 274 9.68 0.30 -0.15
C ILE A 274 10.46 -0.81 -0.86
N ARG A 275 10.12 -2.07 -0.60
CA ARG A 275 10.73 -3.21 -1.30
C ARG A 275 10.58 -3.09 -2.82
N GLY A 276 9.37 -2.78 -3.31
CA GLY A 276 9.12 -2.59 -4.74
C GLY A 276 10.00 -1.49 -5.35
N ALA A 277 10.16 -0.36 -4.65
CA ALA A 277 11.02 0.73 -5.08
C ALA A 277 12.50 0.32 -5.17
N PHE A 278 13.02 -0.40 -4.16
CA PHE A 278 14.39 -0.91 -4.19
C PHE A 278 14.58 -2.04 -5.20
N GLU A 279 13.62 -2.95 -5.34
CA GLU A 279 13.67 -4.05 -6.31
C GLU A 279 13.70 -3.52 -7.76
N HIS A 280 12.97 -2.43 -8.04
CA HIS A 280 13.02 -1.77 -9.34
C HIS A 280 14.41 -1.26 -9.71
N HIS A 281 15.15 -0.68 -8.74
CA HIS A 281 16.45 -0.04 -9.00
C HIS A 281 17.65 -0.98 -8.80
N HIS A 282 17.57 -1.94 -7.89
CA HIS A 282 18.70 -2.75 -7.43
C HIS A 282 18.49 -4.26 -7.55
N GLY A 283 17.34 -4.69 -8.09
CA GLY A 283 17.02 -6.10 -8.28
C GLY A 283 16.56 -6.79 -6.99
N ALA A 284 16.53 -8.13 -7.03
CA ALA A 284 15.93 -8.92 -5.96
C ALA A 284 16.62 -8.72 -4.60
N GLN A 285 15.80 -8.60 -3.57
CA GLN A 285 16.25 -8.53 -2.17
C GLN A 285 16.92 -9.83 -1.71
N ILE A 286 17.78 -9.73 -0.69
CA ILE A 286 18.38 -10.87 0.01
C ILE A 286 17.91 -10.88 1.47
N HIS A 287 17.49 -12.03 1.97
CA HIS A 287 17.09 -12.17 3.38
C HIS A 287 18.32 -12.20 4.30
N VAL A 288 18.25 -11.43 5.40
CA VAL A 288 19.21 -11.60 6.51
C VAL A 288 18.73 -12.77 7.36
N ASP A 289 19.60 -13.77 7.55
CA ASP A 289 19.30 -14.88 8.45
C ASP A 289 19.45 -14.41 9.92
N LEU A 290 18.32 -14.06 10.54
CA LEU A 290 18.28 -13.64 11.95
C LEU A 290 18.64 -14.79 12.91
N THR A 291 18.58 -16.05 12.46
CA THR A 291 18.95 -17.22 13.28
C THR A 291 20.46 -17.47 13.30
N LEU A 292 21.22 -16.79 12.43
CA LEU A 292 22.67 -16.91 12.36
C LEU A 292 23.33 -16.58 13.71
N ARG A 293 24.36 -17.37 14.06
CA ARG A 293 25.17 -17.21 15.27
C ARG A 293 26.64 -17.34 14.88
N GLY A 294 27.52 -16.61 15.58
CA GLY A 294 28.94 -16.55 15.26
C GLY A 294 29.57 -15.26 15.76
N SER A 295 30.82 -15.05 15.35
CA SER A 295 31.65 -13.87 15.67
C SER A 295 32.12 -13.12 14.41
N ASP A 296 31.55 -13.44 13.25
CA ASP A 296 31.76 -12.66 12.04
C ASP A 296 30.80 -11.46 12.00
N THR A 297 31.10 -10.46 11.16
CA THR A 297 30.30 -9.22 11.10
C THR A 297 28.82 -9.44 10.80
N LEU A 298 28.47 -10.45 9.98
CA LEU A 298 27.09 -10.78 9.65
C LEU A 298 26.34 -11.37 10.86
N ALA A 299 26.98 -12.29 11.60
CA ALA A 299 26.41 -12.88 12.81
C ALA A 299 26.28 -11.85 13.95
N GLU A 300 27.21 -10.91 14.07
CA GLU A 300 27.12 -9.81 15.03
C GLU A 300 26.00 -8.82 14.67
N TYR A 301 25.85 -8.49 13.38
CA TYR A 301 24.75 -7.66 12.92
C TYR A 301 23.39 -8.35 13.12
N ALA A 302 23.26 -9.64 12.78
CA ALA A 302 22.07 -10.44 13.08
C ALA A 302 21.78 -10.52 14.59
N THR A 303 22.82 -10.53 15.43
CA THR A 303 22.67 -10.47 16.90
C THR A 303 22.15 -9.12 17.36
N SER A 304 22.65 -8.03 16.79
CA SER A 304 22.20 -6.67 17.10
C SER A 304 20.75 -6.44 16.66
N LEU A 305 20.37 -6.96 15.47
CA LEU A 305 18.98 -6.94 14.98
C LEU A 305 18.03 -7.69 15.92
N ARG A 306 18.41 -8.89 16.37
CA ARG A 306 17.60 -9.64 17.34
C ARG A 306 17.49 -8.94 18.70
N ALA A 307 18.58 -8.33 19.18
CA ALA A 307 18.56 -7.57 20.42
C ALA A 307 17.63 -6.35 20.33
N ALA A 308 17.49 -5.78 19.13
CA ALA A 308 16.51 -4.74 18.82
C ALA A 308 15.09 -5.26 18.51
N GLY A 309 14.84 -6.57 18.62
CA GLY A 309 13.51 -7.15 18.38
C GLY A 309 13.13 -7.28 16.91
N ALA A 310 14.10 -7.41 15.98
CA ALA A 310 13.80 -7.58 14.56
C ALA A 310 13.00 -8.87 14.29
N ALA A 311 11.83 -8.71 13.67
CA ALA A 311 10.98 -9.80 13.18
C ALA A 311 11.33 -10.18 11.74
N SER A 312 11.77 -9.22 10.92
CA SER A 312 12.26 -9.48 9.57
C SER A 312 13.32 -8.47 9.14
N ALA A 313 14.23 -8.91 8.28
CA ALA A 313 15.24 -8.06 7.67
C ALA A 313 15.58 -8.55 6.26
N VAL A 314 15.49 -7.65 5.28
CA VAL A 314 15.88 -7.89 3.88
C VAL A 314 16.82 -6.78 3.42
N TRP A 315 17.73 -7.06 2.51
CA TRP A 315 18.75 -6.10 2.11
C TRP A 315 19.08 -6.11 0.61
N TRP A 316 19.65 -4.99 0.17
CA TRP A 316 20.21 -4.76 -1.16
C TRP A 316 21.64 -4.22 -1.04
N GLY A 317 22.54 -4.63 -1.93
CA GLY A 317 23.87 -4.06 -2.04
C GLY A 317 23.85 -2.84 -2.95
N ILE A 318 24.28 -1.68 -2.45
CA ILE A 318 24.35 -0.43 -3.21
C ILE A 318 25.72 0.20 -2.99
N GLY A 319 26.57 0.15 -4.02
CA GLY A 319 27.96 0.60 -3.92
C GLY A 319 28.72 -0.17 -2.84
N SER A 320 29.26 0.54 -1.84
CA SER A 320 29.99 -0.02 -0.71
C SER A 320 29.14 -0.26 0.54
N ALA A 321 27.81 -0.13 0.44
CA ALA A 321 26.89 -0.28 1.56
C ALA A 321 25.85 -1.38 1.34
N GLY A 322 25.35 -1.91 2.44
CA GLY A 322 24.09 -2.64 2.50
C GLY A 322 22.98 -1.68 2.92
N VAL A 323 21.86 -1.67 2.19
CA VAL A 323 20.63 -1.03 2.64
C VAL A 323 19.68 -2.13 3.09
N VAL A 324 19.26 -2.10 4.36
CA VAL A 324 18.49 -3.16 5.02
C VAL A 324 17.15 -2.61 5.45
N LEU A 325 16.05 -3.15 4.91
CA LEU A 325 14.72 -2.88 5.43
C LEU A 325 14.45 -3.81 6.61
N VAL A 326 14.19 -3.23 7.77
CA VAL A 326 14.03 -3.96 9.05
C VAL A 326 12.65 -3.67 9.62
N THR A 327 11.92 -4.74 9.96
CA THR A 327 10.72 -4.65 10.81
C THR A 327 11.06 -5.15 12.20
N THR A 328 10.77 -4.37 13.23
CA THR A 328 11.02 -4.69 14.65
C THR A 328 9.71 -4.66 15.45
N GLY A 329 9.69 -5.33 16.61
CA GLY A 329 8.58 -5.29 17.55
C GLY A 329 7.37 -6.16 17.19
N ASP A 330 6.28 -6.02 17.94
CA ASP A 330 5.01 -6.71 17.76
C ASP A 330 3.83 -5.73 17.91
N ALA A 331 2.88 -5.84 16.98
CA ALA A 331 1.69 -5.02 16.95
C ALA A 331 0.87 -5.13 18.26
N HIS A 332 0.88 -6.30 18.89
CA HIS A 332 0.13 -6.54 20.13
C HIS A 332 0.75 -5.85 21.35
N THR A 333 2.06 -5.64 21.35
CA THR A 333 2.79 -4.92 22.41
C THR A 333 2.87 -3.42 22.14
N GLY A 334 2.49 -2.97 20.94
CA GLY A 334 2.47 -1.55 20.57
C GLY A 334 3.85 -1.00 20.22
N ASP A 335 4.83 -1.86 19.91
CA ASP A 335 6.21 -1.48 19.59
C ASP A 335 6.62 -1.85 18.15
N LEU A 336 5.65 -2.16 17.28
CA LEU A 336 5.90 -2.48 15.88
C LEU A 336 6.49 -1.26 15.14
N ALA A 337 7.60 -1.46 14.45
CA ALA A 337 8.30 -0.40 13.73
C ALA A 337 8.98 -0.90 12.44
N LEU A 338 9.23 0.03 11.52
CA LEU A 338 9.82 -0.17 10.22
C LEU A 338 10.90 0.90 9.97
N ALA A 339 12.09 0.47 9.58
CA ALA A 339 13.19 1.38 9.25
C ALA A 339 14.07 0.84 8.11
N LEU A 340 14.78 1.74 7.44
CA LEU A 340 15.92 1.40 6.60
C LEU A 340 17.21 1.60 7.40
N HIS A 341 18.09 0.60 7.41
CA HIS A 341 19.44 0.74 7.91
C HIS A 341 20.40 0.84 6.72
N VAL A 342 21.21 1.89 6.69
CA VAL A 342 22.38 1.97 5.81
C VAL A 342 23.59 1.54 6.62
N VAL A 343 24.19 0.42 6.21
CA VAL A 343 25.30 -0.25 6.91
C VAL A 343 26.47 -0.50 5.95
N PRO A 344 27.71 -0.72 6.44
CA PRO A 344 28.80 -1.16 5.59
C PRO A 344 28.45 -2.48 4.89
N LEU A 345 28.79 -2.63 3.60
CA LEU A 345 28.44 -3.84 2.84
C LEU A 345 29.01 -5.13 3.48
N SER A 346 30.16 -5.04 4.15
CA SER A 346 30.76 -6.17 4.86
C SER A 346 29.82 -6.77 5.91
N TRP A 347 28.98 -5.97 6.57
CA TRP A 347 28.06 -6.43 7.62
C TRP A 347 26.94 -7.33 7.11
N VAL A 348 26.64 -7.28 5.81
CA VAL A 348 25.54 -8.05 5.20
C VAL A 348 26.03 -9.08 4.18
N LEU A 349 27.29 -8.98 3.75
CA LEU A 349 27.89 -9.83 2.72
C LEU A 349 29.05 -10.70 3.23
N ASP A 350 29.91 -10.19 4.12
CA ASP A 350 31.19 -10.82 4.44
C ASP A 350 31.15 -11.65 5.73
N ARG A 351 31.33 -12.97 5.59
CA ARG A 351 31.42 -13.92 6.70
C ARG A 351 32.84 -14.06 7.27
N ARG A 352 33.84 -13.37 6.71
CA ARG A 352 35.26 -13.52 7.10
C ARG A 352 35.80 -12.31 7.86
N ALA A 353 35.16 -11.15 7.72
CA ALA A 353 35.50 -9.98 8.50
C ALA A 353 35.15 -10.20 9.99
N HIS A 354 36.09 -9.85 10.87
CA HIS A 354 35.90 -9.82 12.32
C HIS A 354 35.83 -8.36 12.76
N THR A 355 34.88 -8.06 13.64
CA THR A 355 34.70 -6.73 14.24
C THR A 355 35.35 -6.70 15.62
N ASP A 356 35.96 -5.57 15.98
CA ASP A 356 36.47 -5.31 17.32
C ASP A 356 35.29 -5.01 18.29
N GLY A 357 34.43 -6.00 18.52
CA GLY A 357 33.61 -6.18 19.73
C GLY A 357 32.57 -5.13 20.14
N GLU A 358 32.43 -3.98 19.49
CA GLU A 358 31.47 -2.94 19.92
C GLU A 358 30.07 -3.20 19.34
N ARG A 359 29.15 -3.69 20.21
CA ARG A 359 27.75 -3.88 19.83
C ARG A 359 27.08 -2.55 19.54
N THR A 360 26.54 -2.41 18.34
CA THR A 360 25.78 -1.22 17.93
C THR A 360 24.33 -1.32 18.41
N THR A 361 23.85 -0.30 19.12
CA THR A 361 22.43 -0.22 19.52
C THR A 361 21.56 0.17 18.33
N LEU A 362 20.67 -0.72 17.92
CA LEU A 362 19.76 -0.52 16.77
C LEU A 362 18.33 -0.18 17.16
N THR A 363 18.01 -0.18 18.46
CA THR A 363 16.68 0.17 18.96
C THR A 363 16.38 1.65 18.73
N TRP A 364 15.14 1.93 18.34
CA TRP A 364 14.60 3.28 18.20
C TRP A 364 13.08 3.25 18.41
N SER A 365 12.47 4.42 18.60
CA SER A 365 11.02 4.62 18.74
C SER A 365 10.59 5.93 18.09
N ILE A 366 9.29 6.14 17.91
CA ILE A 366 8.77 7.42 17.40
C ILE A 366 9.17 8.61 18.29
N GLY A 367 9.38 8.37 19.59
CA GLY A 367 9.87 9.38 20.55
C GLY A 367 11.32 9.83 20.30
N ASP A 368 12.10 9.09 19.51
CA ASP A 368 13.43 9.54 19.08
C ASP A 368 13.36 10.57 17.94
N LEU A 369 12.19 10.75 17.31
CA LEU A 369 12.00 11.67 16.17
C LEU A 369 11.62 13.10 16.58
N SER A 370 11.20 13.28 17.84
CA SER A 370 10.74 14.57 18.39
C SER A 370 11.83 15.34 19.14
N ARG A 371 13.11 14.96 18.97
CA ARG A 371 14.27 15.56 19.65
C ARG A 371 15.13 16.42 18.74
#